data_AF-A0A7C7UE34-F1
#
_entry.id   AF-A0A7C7UE34-F1
#
_cell.length_a   1.000
_cell.length_b   1.000
_cell.length_c   1.000
_cell.angle_alpha   90.00
_cell.angle_beta   90.00
_cell.angle_gamma   90.00
#
_symmetry.space_group_name_H-M   'P 1'
#
loop_
_entity.id
_entity.type
_entity.pdbx_description
1 polymer ?
#
loop_
_entity_poly.entity_id
_entity_poly.type
_entity_poly.pdbx_seq_one_letter_code
_entity_poly.pdbx_strand_id
1 'polypeptide(L)' 'IEEKVNMKEAKQLAGDLVTIVGNVSPAKTLLLGTPQQVKEESVQAIKDGADALAPGCGLAPRTPTANLKAI' A
#
# COMPACT_ATOMS: atom_id res chain seq x y z
N ILE A 1 5.87 1.78 5.39
CA ILE A 1 5.03 2.63 6.26
C ILE A 1 3.63 2.06 6.30
N GLU A 2 2.90 2.25 7.39
CA GLU A 2 1.57 1.65 7.57
C GLU A 2 0.46 2.50 6.93
N GLU A 3 -0.75 1.93 6.86
CA GLU A 3 -1.87 2.45 6.07
C GLU A 3 -2.42 3.81 6.54
N LYS A 4 -2.27 4.17 7.83
CA LYS A 4 -2.74 5.46 8.36
C LYS A 4 -1.74 6.60 8.18
N VAL A 5 -0.49 6.31 7.79
CA VAL A 5 0.49 7.34 7.46
C VAL A 5 0.13 7.97 6.11
N ASN A 6 0.08 9.30 6.08
CA ASN A 6 -0.06 10.03 4.82
C ASN A 6 1.24 9.87 4.00
N MET A 7 1.16 9.10 2.91
CA MET A 7 2.30 8.80 2.04
C MET A 7 2.97 10.06 1.49
N LYS A 8 2.17 11.06 1.09
CA LYS A 8 2.68 12.29 0.51
C LYS A 8 3.46 13.13 1.52
N GLU A 9 2.93 13.26 2.74
CA GLU A 9 3.62 13.95 3.83
C GLU A 9 4.90 13.20 4.22
N ALA A 10 4.83 11.87 4.30
CA ALA A 10 6.00 11.04 4.57
C ALA A 10 7.10 11.24 3.51
N LYS A 11 6.73 11.26 2.21
CA LYS A 11 7.69 11.51 1.12
C LYS A 11 8.29 12.90 1.17
N GLN A 12 7.50 13.91 1.51
CA GLN A 12 7.99 15.29 1.67
C GLN A 12 8.98 15.42 2.83
N LEU A 13 8.72 14.77 3.96
CA LEU A 13 9.59 14.81 5.14
C LEU A 13 10.88 14.02 4.93
N ALA A 14 10.79 12.87 4.28
CA ALA A 14 11.93 11.97 4.11
C ALA A 14 12.84 12.40 2.93
N GLY A 15 12.28 13.09 1.93
CA GLY A 15 13.00 13.53 0.75
C GLY A 15 13.64 12.38 -0.02
N ASP A 16 14.80 12.63 -0.62
CA ASP A 16 15.54 11.65 -1.40
C ASP A 16 16.53 10.82 -0.56
N LEU A 17 16.51 10.99 0.77
CA LEU A 17 17.44 10.31 1.68
C LEU A 17 17.07 8.84 1.92
N VAL A 18 15.81 8.47 1.70
CA VAL A 18 15.30 7.12 1.97
C VAL A 18 14.26 6.68 0.94
N THR A 19 14.17 5.37 0.76
CA THR A 19 13.10 4.72 -0.01
C THR A 19 11.88 4.49 0.88
N ILE A 20 10.70 4.92 0.44
CA ILE A 20 9.44 4.69 1.14
C ILE A 20 8.71 3.51 0.52
N VAL A 21 8.48 2.48 1.34
CA VAL A 21 7.80 1.24 0.94
C VAL A 21 6.44 1.15 1.62
N GLY A 22 5.37 0.84 0.90
CA GLY A 22 4.01 0.74 1.45
C GLY A 22 2.94 1.25 0.48
N ASN A 23 1.72 1.55 0.92
CA ASN A 23 1.15 1.37 2.26
C ASN A 23 -0.24 0.72 2.20
N VAL A 24 -0.50 -0.07 1.15
CA VAL A 24 -1.81 -0.65 0.85
C VAL A 24 -2.36 -1.40 2.06
N SER A 25 -3.62 -1.14 2.40
CA SER A 25 -4.26 -1.68 3.61
C SER A 25 -4.29 -3.22 3.61
N PRO A 26 -3.59 -3.89 4.55
CA PRO A 26 -3.64 -5.35 4.64
C PRO A 26 -5.01 -5.88 5.04
N ALA A 27 -5.73 -5.17 5.90
CA ALA A 27 -7.01 -5.62 6.44
C ALA A 27 -8.20 -5.20 5.56
N LYS A 28 -8.31 -3.91 5.24
CA LYS A 28 -9.51 -3.38 4.56
C LYS A 28 -9.49 -3.69 3.08
N THR A 29 -8.32 -3.65 2.46
CA THR A 29 -8.20 -3.73 1.00
C THR A 29 -7.69 -5.08 0.54
N LEU A 30 -6.54 -5.53 1.06
CA LEU A 30 -6.00 -6.82 0.64
C LEU A 30 -6.85 -8.00 1.13
N LEU A 31 -7.24 -8.03 2.41
CA LEU A 31 -8.04 -9.14 2.95
C LEU A 31 -9.54 -9.04 2.59
N LEU A 32 -10.16 -7.88 2.86
CA LEU A 32 -11.62 -7.73 2.78
C LEU A 32 -12.12 -7.06 1.48
N GLY A 33 -11.22 -6.50 0.68
CA GLY A 33 -11.57 -5.79 -0.55
C GLY A 33 -11.66 -6.71 -1.77
N THR A 34 -11.85 -6.06 -2.92
CA THR A 34 -11.84 -6.68 -4.25
C THR A 34 -10.53 -6.40 -4.99
N PRO A 35 -10.17 -7.19 -6.01
CA PRO A 35 -8.97 -6.92 -6.81
C PRO A 35 -8.96 -5.51 -7.43
N GLN A 36 -10.13 -4.99 -7.78
CA GLN A 36 -10.25 -3.63 -8.31
C GLN A 36 -9.90 -2.57 -7.26
N GLN A 37 -10.42 -2.71 -6.03
CA GLN A 37 -10.09 -1.80 -4.93
C GLN A 37 -8.61 -1.85 -4.57
N VAL A 38 -7.99 -3.04 -4.61
CA VAL A 38 -6.54 -3.19 -4.42
C VAL A 38 -5.78 -2.42 -5.48
N LYS A 39 -6.14 -2.56 -6.76
CA LYS A 39 -5.49 -1.84 -7.85
C LYS A 39 -5.65 -0.32 -7.70
N GLU A 40 -6.83 0.15 -7.35
CA GLU A 40 -7.12 1.57 -7.15
C GLU A 40 -6.26 2.17 -6.02
N GLU A 41 -6.19 1.50 -4.87
CA GLU A 41 -5.35 1.95 -3.75
C GLU A 41 -3.86 1.87 -4.08
N SER A 42 -3.42 0.83 -4.79
CA SER A 42 -2.03 0.67 -5.20
C SER A 42 -1.59 1.80 -6.15
N VAL A 43 -2.43 2.14 -7.13
CA VAL A 43 -2.19 3.29 -8.01
C VAL A 43 -2.15 4.60 -7.22
N GLN A 44 -3.01 4.75 -6.21
CA GLN A 44 -3.01 5.94 -5.37
C GLN A 44 -1.73 6.05 -4.53
N ALA A 45 -1.27 4.95 -3.93
CA ALA A 45 -0.01 4.91 -3.19
C ALA A 45 1.20 5.30 -4.06
N ILE A 46 1.27 4.84 -5.31
CA ILE A 46 2.30 5.28 -6.27
C ILE A 46 2.20 6.78 -6.50
N LYS A 47 1.00 7.30 -6.78
CA LYS A 47 0.79 8.75 -7.02
C LYS A 47 1.18 9.61 -5.82
N ASP A 48 1.01 9.07 -4.62
CA ASP A 48 1.36 9.77 -3.38
C ASP A 48 2.85 9.67 -3.03
N GLY A 49 3.63 8.93 -3.80
CA GLY A 49 5.10 8.92 -3.71
C GLY A 49 5.72 7.65 -3.13
N ALA A 50 4.98 6.52 -3.12
CA ALA A 50 5.56 5.23 -2.78
C ALA A 50 6.66 4.86 -3.79
N ASP A 51 7.88 4.61 -3.31
CA ASP A 51 8.99 4.16 -4.15
C ASP A 51 8.89 2.66 -4.44
N ALA A 52 8.31 1.89 -3.52
CA ALA A 52 7.94 0.49 -3.74
C ALA A 52 6.59 0.18 -3.10
N LEU A 53 5.73 -0.51 -3.86
CA LEU A 53 4.45 -0.98 -3.36
C LEU A 53 4.64 -2.20 -2.47
N ALA A 54 4.03 -2.11 -1.29
CA ALA A 54 3.92 -3.22 -0.37
C ALA A 54 2.68 -3.04 0.51
N PRO A 55 2.20 -4.12 1.15
CA PRO A 55 1.25 -4.01 2.24
C PRO A 55 1.80 -3.10 3.35
N GLY A 56 0.94 -2.29 3.97
CA GLY A 56 1.33 -1.40 5.07
C GLY A 56 1.76 -2.13 6.36
N CYS A 57 1.39 -3.40 6.50
CA CYS A 57 1.77 -4.29 7.60
C CYS A 57 1.77 -5.75 7.10
N GLY A 58 1.83 -6.73 8.00
CA GLY A 58 1.79 -8.15 7.64
C GLY A 58 0.51 -8.54 6.89
N LEU A 59 0.66 -9.49 5.96
CA LEU A 59 -0.45 -10.09 5.23
C LEU A 59 -1.24 -11.05 6.13
N ALA A 60 -2.56 -11.01 6.03
CA ALA A 60 -3.41 -11.98 6.70
C ALA A 60 -3.33 -13.34 5.95
N PRO A 61 -3.26 -14.49 6.64
CA PRO A 61 -3.16 -15.80 5.98
C PRO A 61 -4.32 -16.13 5.03
N ARG A 62 -5.48 -15.50 5.23
CA ARG A 62 -6.69 -15.68 4.41
C ARG A 62 -6.83 -14.65 3.29
N THR A 63 -5.82 -13.80 3.06
CA THR A 63 -5.85 -12.82 1.97
C THR A 63 -6.00 -13.54 0.62
N PRO A 64 -7.03 -13.22 -0.18
CA PRO A 64 -7.24 -13.88 -1.46
C PRO A 64 -6.07 -13.67 -2.42
N THR A 65 -5.64 -14.74 -3.11
CA THR A 65 -4.54 -14.65 -4.10
C THR A 65 -4.87 -13.68 -5.24
N ALA A 66 -6.14 -13.52 -5.61
CA ALA A 66 -6.56 -12.55 -6.60
C ALA A 66 -6.25 -11.11 -6.17
N ASN A 67 -6.41 -10.80 -4.88
CA ASN A 67 -6.08 -9.49 -4.31
C ASN A 67 -4.56 -9.32 -4.24
N LEU A 68 -3.80 -10.36 -3.88
CA LEU A 68 -2.33 -10.31 -3.88
C LEU A 68 -1.73 -10.10 -5.28
N LYS A 69 -2.38 -10.57 -6.34
CA LYS A 69 -1.92 -10.35 -7.72
C LYS A 69 -2.31 -8.99 -8.28
N ALA A 70 -3.17 -8.25 -7.58
CA ALA A 70 -3.69 -6.96 -8.02
C ALA A 70 -2.91 -5.76 -7.46
N ILE A 71 -2.00 -6.00 -6.50
CA ILE A 71 -1.08 -4.99 -5.96
C ILE A 71 0.06 -4.68 -6.92
#